data_AF-A0AAE7BEP2-F1
#
_entry.id   AF-A0AAE7BEP2-F1
#
_cell.length_a   1.000
_cell.length_b   1.000
_cell.length_c   1.000
_cell.angle_alpha   90.00
_cell.angle_beta   90.00
_cell.angle_gamma   90.00
#
_symmetry.space_group_name_H-M   'P 1'
#
loop_
_entity.id
_entity.type
_entity.pdbx_description
1 polymer ?
#
loop_
_entity_poly.entity_id
_entity_poly.type
_entity_poly.pdbx_seq_one_letter_code
_entity_poly.pdbx_strand_id
1 'polypeptide(L)'
;MNQNKKILILGAGIAGTSTAIGLKKLGFDVTVIYKKRPFTAYEGFSEKTKEGLVSQGCINASELLEKQSLRNSNWASKADKVNYEYVVNRVNLDEKLLTDLKQKNIKIIEAKVVGSIDCLDEKPKIVYKIDEERFEISADFIVDARGRFTPYKDEYICGPKSFSILQELELENMKENKTSIDSVKDGWIWQAYVGDKKGYIQFSCDEELANKINDFSDLLKVLETQDIKLWSLNKFKAVGKLVKRDSFCKIHKEIINSKMILIGDSASSVDPLSGNGAFQAMSMSSIAPFVINTILNKDEIEQKVAIDFYKSRVEFIFDKFTKVGKEFYLLEKRFDSEFWQKRQSWPEEKNNDASINLPKIEKRAVVKDGFINSSEVVITKDNPLGACYFGNVEIIQLAKYCLENSFEESLDYFDIFCKEKMISMKLYNSLKRWFISQEILL
;
A
#
# COMPACT_ATOMS: atom_id res chain seq x y z
N MET A 1 4.92 16.99 26.22
CA MET A 1 5.82 15.94 25.65
C MET A 1 4.96 14.85 25.03
N ASN A 2 5.39 14.23 23.92
CA ASN A 2 4.61 13.21 23.19
C ASN A 2 4.19 12.02 24.07
N GLN A 3 4.94 11.71 25.14
CA GLN A 3 4.66 10.60 26.05
C GLN A 3 3.31 10.71 26.78
N ASN A 4 2.74 11.92 26.90
CA ASN A 4 1.43 12.14 27.53
C ASN A 4 0.28 12.10 26.51
N LYS A 5 0.59 11.95 25.21
CA LYS A 5 -0.39 11.92 24.13
C LYS A 5 -0.62 10.49 23.70
N LYS A 6 -1.87 10.05 23.83
CA LYS A 6 -2.32 8.70 23.56
C LYS A 6 -2.86 8.57 22.15
N ILE A 7 -2.34 7.61 21.40
CA ILE A 7 -2.76 7.27 20.05
C ILE A 7 -3.37 5.88 20.04
N LEU A 8 -4.59 5.76 19.51
CA LEU A 8 -5.22 4.47 19.28
C LEU A 8 -5.10 4.08 17.82
N ILE A 9 -4.60 2.88 17.57
CA ILE A 9 -4.49 2.31 16.22
C ILE A 9 -5.45 1.15 16.13
N LEU A 10 -6.38 1.21 15.18
CA LEU A 10 -7.40 0.20 14.95
C LEU A 10 -6.91 -0.70 13.82
N GLY A 11 -6.53 -1.94 14.14
CA GLY A 11 -5.98 -2.91 13.20
C GLY A 11 -4.47 -3.09 13.32
N ALA A 12 -4.01 -4.35 13.22
CA ALA A 12 -2.61 -4.76 13.38
C ALA A 12 -2.00 -5.38 12.11
N GLY A 13 -2.54 -5.06 10.93
CA GLY A 13 -1.90 -5.39 9.65
C GLY A 13 -0.64 -4.54 9.41
N ILE A 14 -0.01 -4.69 8.23
CA ILE A 14 1.23 -3.97 7.86
C ILE A 14 1.12 -2.46 8.16
N ALA A 15 0.05 -1.81 7.68
CA ALA A 15 -0.19 -0.38 7.90
C ALA A 15 -0.22 0.00 9.39
N GLY A 16 -1.00 -0.72 10.20
CA GLY A 16 -1.19 -0.44 11.62
C GLY A 16 0.09 -0.66 12.41
N THR A 17 0.75 -1.79 12.18
CA THR A 17 1.98 -2.18 12.88
C THR A 17 3.13 -1.21 12.58
N SER A 18 3.37 -0.91 11.31
CA SER A 18 4.40 0.04 10.91
C SER A 18 4.16 1.45 11.48
N THR A 19 2.91 1.92 11.44
CA THR A 19 2.54 3.23 12.00
C THR A 19 2.75 3.25 13.51
N ALA A 20 2.38 2.17 14.21
CA ALA A 20 2.58 2.04 15.66
C ALA A 20 4.05 2.15 16.05
N ILE A 21 4.92 1.44 15.32
CA ILE A 21 6.37 1.47 15.54
C ILE A 21 6.92 2.87 15.28
N GLY A 22 6.51 3.54 14.20
CA GLY A 22 6.92 4.90 13.88
C GLY A 22 6.51 5.91 14.96
N LEU A 23 5.26 5.85 15.43
CA LEU A 23 4.76 6.72 16.51
C LEU A 23 5.47 6.45 17.84
N LYS A 24 5.74 5.18 18.17
CA LYS A 24 6.50 4.81 19.37
C LYS A 24 7.91 5.40 19.34
N LYS A 25 8.57 5.42 18.17
CA LYS A 25 9.89 6.06 17.99
C LYS A 25 9.84 7.58 18.20
N LEU A 26 8.72 8.23 17.87
CA LEU A 26 8.47 9.66 18.15
C LEU A 26 8.03 9.93 19.60
N GLY A 27 7.96 8.89 20.44
CA GLY A 27 7.72 9.01 21.88
C GLY A 27 6.25 9.07 22.29
N PHE A 28 5.30 8.71 21.42
CA PHE A 28 3.87 8.66 21.76
C PHE A 28 3.51 7.44 22.63
N ASP A 29 2.44 7.57 23.43
CA ASP A 29 1.77 6.43 24.05
C ASP A 29 0.85 5.76 23.03
N VAL A 30 1.19 4.56 22.58
CA VAL A 30 0.51 3.88 21.48
C VAL A 30 -0.15 2.60 21.98
N THR A 31 -1.45 2.47 21.69
CA THR A 31 -2.20 1.23 21.87
C THR A 31 -2.78 0.76 20.54
N VAL A 32 -2.50 -0.49 20.18
CA VAL A 32 -3.08 -1.15 19.00
C VAL A 32 -4.25 -2.01 19.44
N ILE A 33 -5.44 -1.76 18.89
CA ILE A 33 -6.64 -2.57 19.09
C ILE A 33 -6.89 -3.34 17.80
N TYR A 34 -6.89 -4.67 17.86
CA TYR A 34 -7.01 -5.50 16.66
C TYR A 34 -7.97 -6.67 16.89
N LYS A 35 -8.53 -7.17 15.79
CA LYS A 35 -9.23 -8.45 15.76
C LYS A 35 -8.51 -9.37 14.80
N LYS A 36 -8.31 -10.63 15.19
CA LYS A 36 -7.75 -11.64 14.29
C LYS A 36 -8.58 -11.75 13.03
N ARG A 37 -7.89 -11.91 11.90
CA ARG A 37 -8.52 -12.17 10.61
C ARG A 37 -9.31 -13.49 10.71
N PRO A 38 -10.58 -13.54 10.23
CA PRO A 38 -11.42 -14.73 10.37
C PRO A 38 -11.18 -15.81 9.30
N PHE A 39 -10.13 -15.67 8.48
CA PHE A 39 -9.82 -16.60 7.37
C PHE A 39 -8.33 -16.57 7.02
N THR A 40 -7.88 -17.63 6.35
CA THR A 40 -6.56 -17.72 5.72
C THR A 40 -6.58 -17.08 4.33
N ALA A 41 -5.52 -16.34 3.99
CA ALA A 41 -5.28 -15.83 2.64
C ALA A 41 -3.78 -15.89 2.34
N TYR A 42 -3.44 -15.92 1.07
CA TYR A 42 -2.06 -15.84 0.60
C TYR A 42 -1.88 -14.58 -0.25
N GLU A 43 -0.75 -13.92 -0.12
CA GLU A 43 -0.41 -12.69 -0.85
C GLU A 43 0.99 -12.81 -1.46
N GLY A 44 1.14 -12.33 -2.70
CA GLY A 44 2.42 -12.23 -3.40
C GLY A 44 3.10 -10.89 -3.13
N PHE A 45 4.35 -10.93 -2.63
CA PHE A 45 5.16 -9.78 -2.23
C PHE A 45 6.44 -9.70 -3.06
N SER A 46 6.89 -8.47 -3.32
CA SER A 46 8.15 -8.19 -4.02
C SER A 46 9.33 -8.07 -3.06
N GLU A 47 10.55 -8.05 -3.59
CA GLU A 47 11.76 -7.71 -2.79
C GLU A 47 11.63 -6.34 -2.12
N LYS A 48 11.10 -5.34 -2.84
CA LYS A 48 10.81 -4.01 -2.27
C LYS A 48 9.85 -4.08 -1.10
N THR A 49 8.93 -5.05 -1.10
CA THR A 49 8.01 -5.24 0.02
C THR A 49 8.77 -5.73 1.26
N LYS A 50 9.70 -6.67 1.09
CA LYS A 50 10.57 -7.17 2.16
C LYS A 50 11.47 -6.06 2.73
N GLU A 51 12.15 -5.32 1.86
CA GLU A 51 12.97 -4.16 2.26
C GLU A 51 12.14 -3.12 3.01
N GLY A 52 10.91 -2.86 2.54
CA GLY A 52 9.94 -1.99 3.19
C GLY A 52 9.62 -2.42 4.62
N LEU A 53 9.30 -3.70 4.85
CA LEU A 53 9.04 -4.24 6.19
C LEU A 53 10.24 -4.05 7.13
N VAL A 54 11.45 -4.34 6.65
CA VAL A 54 12.68 -4.14 7.43
C VAL A 54 12.86 -2.66 7.80
N SER A 55 12.75 -1.76 6.83
CA SER A 55 12.92 -0.31 7.05
C SER A 55 11.93 0.28 8.06
N GLN A 56 10.71 -0.28 8.11
CA GLN A 56 9.66 0.15 9.04
C GLN A 56 9.73 -0.54 10.40
N GLY A 57 10.67 -1.48 10.58
CA GLY A 57 10.93 -2.17 11.83
C GLY A 57 10.04 -3.38 12.08
N CYS A 58 9.39 -3.91 11.04
CA CYS A 58 8.63 -5.16 11.04
C CYS A 58 9.56 -6.34 10.70
N ILE A 59 10.54 -6.58 11.58
CA ILE A 59 11.66 -7.49 11.34
C ILE A 59 11.17 -8.94 11.30
N ASN A 60 10.40 -9.37 12.30
CA ASN A 60 9.88 -10.73 12.39
C ASN A 60 8.95 -11.05 11.20
N ALA A 61 8.16 -10.07 10.75
CA ALA A 61 7.31 -10.23 9.56
C ALA A 61 8.14 -10.42 8.28
N SER A 62 9.28 -9.72 8.15
CA SER A 62 10.15 -9.81 6.98
C SER A 62 10.87 -11.16 6.85
N GLU A 63 11.11 -11.86 7.96
CA GLU A 63 11.74 -13.19 8.00
C GLU A 63 10.90 -14.26 7.28
N LEU A 64 9.59 -14.06 7.13
CA LEU A 64 8.74 -14.97 6.35
C LEU A 64 9.05 -14.91 4.83
N LEU A 65 9.73 -13.86 4.37
CA LEU A 65 10.03 -13.62 2.96
C LEU A 65 11.43 -14.16 2.64
N GLU A 66 11.64 -15.46 2.88
CA GLU A 66 12.92 -16.13 2.67
C GLU A 66 12.98 -16.80 1.29
N LYS A 67 11.96 -17.59 0.94
CA LYS A 67 11.93 -18.39 -0.29
C LYS A 67 11.07 -17.74 -1.36
N GLN A 68 11.68 -17.46 -2.49
CA GLN A 68 10.97 -16.95 -3.66
C GLN A 68 10.27 -18.08 -4.43
N SER A 69 9.09 -17.76 -4.96
CA SER A 69 8.31 -18.56 -5.90
C SER A 69 8.58 -18.06 -7.32
N LEU A 70 8.79 -18.98 -8.26
CA LEU A 70 8.80 -18.61 -9.68
C LEU A 70 7.39 -18.15 -10.08
N ARG A 71 7.29 -16.93 -10.63
CA ARG A 71 6.02 -16.32 -11.05
C ARG A 71 5.84 -16.40 -12.56
N ASN A 72 4.85 -17.16 -12.99
CA ASN A 72 4.43 -17.22 -14.39
C ASN A 72 3.30 -16.23 -14.65
N SER A 73 3.32 -15.56 -15.80
CA SER A 73 2.24 -14.68 -16.24
C SER A 73 1.75 -15.14 -17.60
N ASN A 74 0.50 -15.61 -17.65
CA ASN A 74 -0.21 -15.96 -18.87
C ASN A 74 -1.29 -14.91 -19.11
N TRP A 75 -0.89 -13.80 -19.73
CA TRP A 75 -1.76 -12.63 -19.91
C TRP A 75 -1.80 -12.22 -21.37
N ALA A 76 -2.99 -11.92 -21.91
CA ALA A 76 -3.15 -11.44 -23.28
C ALA A 76 -2.46 -12.31 -24.36
N SER A 77 -2.60 -13.64 -24.24
CA SER A 77 -1.93 -14.65 -25.09
C SER A 77 -0.40 -14.69 -25.00
N LYS A 78 0.22 -13.92 -24.10
CA LYS A 78 1.65 -13.95 -23.83
C LYS A 78 1.91 -14.76 -22.57
N ALA A 79 2.76 -15.76 -22.71
CA ALA A 79 3.29 -16.54 -21.60
C ALA A 79 4.71 -16.08 -21.32
N ASP A 80 4.89 -15.36 -20.22
CA ASP A 80 6.18 -14.86 -19.80
C ASP A 80 6.57 -15.52 -18.46
N LYS A 81 7.81 -16.02 -18.39
CA LYS A 81 8.46 -16.33 -17.11
C LYS A 81 9.04 -15.03 -16.57
N VAL A 82 8.16 -14.21 -16.01
CA VAL A 82 8.43 -12.78 -15.82
C VAL A 82 9.39 -12.54 -14.66
N ASN A 83 9.21 -13.23 -13.53
CA ASN A 83 9.83 -12.79 -12.28
C ASN A 83 9.75 -13.84 -11.14
N TYR A 84 10.16 -13.40 -9.96
CA TYR A 84 9.99 -14.06 -8.68
C TYR A 84 9.10 -13.22 -7.75
N GLU A 85 8.39 -13.87 -6.85
CA GLU A 85 7.69 -13.23 -5.74
C GLU A 85 7.81 -14.07 -4.47
N TYR A 86 7.70 -13.44 -3.31
CA TYR A 86 7.51 -14.15 -2.05
C TYR A 86 6.02 -14.38 -1.85
N VAL A 87 5.61 -15.59 -1.48
CA VAL A 87 4.21 -15.85 -1.16
C VAL A 87 4.08 -16.05 0.34
N VAL A 88 3.25 -15.23 0.98
CA VAL A 88 3.10 -15.24 2.43
C VAL A 88 1.68 -15.67 2.83
N ASN A 89 1.60 -16.53 3.84
CA ASN A 89 0.34 -16.82 4.51
C ASN A 89 0.00 -15.68 5.48
N ARG A 90 -1.18 -15.08 5.33
CA ARG A 90 -1.61 -13.92 6.12
C ARG A 90 -1.83 -14.20 7.60
N VAL A 91 -2.15 -15.42 8.00
CA VAL A 91 -2.24 -15.79 9.42
C VAL A 91 -0.85 -15.69 10.05
N ASN A 92 0.15 -16.30 9.43
CA ASN A 92 1.53 -16.27 9.91
C ASN A 92 2.12 -14.85 9.89
N LEU A 93 1.83 -14.07 8.83
CA LEU A 93 2.28 -12.68 8.74
C LEU A 93 1.69 -11.82 9.85
N ASP A 94 0.38 -11.91 10.06
CA ASP A 94 -0.32 -11.11 11.06
C ASP A 94 0.21 -11.47 12.48
N GLU A 95 0.54 -12.74 12.77
CA GLU A 95 1.19 -13.15 14.03
C GLU A 95 2.61 -12.60 14.21
N LYS A 96 3.41 -12.59 13.15
CA LYS A 96 4.77 -12.02 13.17
C LYS A 96 4.75 -10.51 13.36
N LEU A 97 3.78 -9.81 12.76
CA LEU A 97 3.54 -8.38 13.01
C LEU A 97 3.16 -8.10 14.47
N LEU A 98 2.33 -8.93 15.09
CA LEU A 98 2.03 -8.82 16.53
C LEU A 98 3.28 -9.05 17.39
N THR A 99 4.19 -9.92 16.95
CA THR A 99 5.48 -10.14 17.62
C THR A 99 6.36 -8.90 17.55
N ASP A 100 6.42 -8.25 16.38
CA ASP A 100 7.14 -6.97 16.21
C ASP A 100 6.61 -5.87 17.15
N LEU A 101 5.28 -5.78 17.31
CA LEU A 101 4.66 -4.83 18.25
C LEU A 101 5.04 -5.12 19.71
N LYS A 102 4.98 -6.39 20.13
CA LYS A 102 5.32 -6.82 21.50
C LYS A 102 6.78 -6.50 21.83
N GLN A 103 7.71 -6.81 20.93
CA GLN A 103 9.14 -6.54 21.13
C GLN A 103 9.47 -5.04 21.24
N LYS A 104 8.61 -4.16 20.73
CA LYS A 104 8.72 -2.70 20.86
C LYS A 104 7.96 -2.12 22.05
N ASN A 105 7.45 -2.97 22.96
CA ASN A 105 6.68 -2.56 24.14
C ASN A 105 5.50 -1.64 23.76
N ILE A 106 4.79 -1.97 22.68
CA ILE A 106 3.54 -1.32 22.27
C ILE A 106 2.39 -2.11 22.88
N LYS A 107 1.43 -1.42 23.51
CA LYS A 107 0.26 -2.07 24.11
C LYS A 107 -0.64 -2.62 23.01
N ILE A 108 -1.09 -3.86 23.17
CA ILE A 108 -1.98 -4.51 22.21
C ILE A 108 -3.22 -5.03 22.93
N ILE A 109 -4.40 -4.79 22.36
CA ILE A 109 -5.69 -5.29 22.86
C ILE A 109 -6.35 -6.07 21.73
N GLU A 110 -6.56 -7.37 21.93
CA GLU A 110 -7.36 -8.18 21.01
C GLU A 110 -8.85 -7.93 21.29
N ALA A 111 -9.49 -7.11 20.46
CA ALA A 111 -10.88 -6.69 20.63
C ALA A 111 -11.53 -6.27 19.32
N LYS A 112 -12.86 -6.29 19.28
CA LYS A 112 -13.66 -5.76 18.17
C LYS A 112 -14.08 -4.32 18.46
N VAL A 113 -13.61 -3.36 17.67
CA VAL A 113 -14.17 -2.00 17.68
C VAL A 113 -15.60 -2.04 17.13
N VAL A 114 -16.55 -1.38 17.82
CA VAL A 114 -17.97 -1.35 17.47
C VAL A 114 -18.49 0.08 17.44
N GLY A 115 -19.50 0.33 16.62
CA GLY A 115 -20.06 1.68 16.43
C GLY A 115 -19.17 2.57 15.56
N SER A 116 -19.60 3.83 15.43
CA SER A 116 -18.81 4.90 14.84
C SER A 116 -17.75 5.39 15.81
N ILE A 117 -16.71 6.02 15.26
CA ILE A 117 -15.74 6.77 16.06
C ILE A 117 -16.40 8.11 16.39
N ASP A 118 -16.50 8.43 17.68
CA ASP A 118 -17.05 9.70 18.13
C ASP A 118 -15.95 10.76 18.13
N CYS A 119 -16.12 11.77 17.29
CA CYS A 119 -15.20 12.90 17.15
C CYS A 119 -15.85 14.24 17.56
N LEU A 120 -17.01 14.22 18.23
CA LEU A 120 -17.74 15.42 18.65
C LEU A 120 -17.04 16.16 19.79
N ASP A 121 -16.54 15.42 20.77
CA ASP A 121 -15.78 15.95 21.90
C ASP A 121 -14.34 16.32 21.52
N GLU A 122 -13.64 17.07 22.37
CA GLU A 122 -12.23 17.47 22.16
C GLU A 122 -11.33 16.27 21.80
N LYS A 123 -11.48 15.15 22.52
CA LYS A 123 -10.76 13.90 22.27
C LYS A 123 -11.65 12.86 21.61
N PRO A 124 -11.24 12.26 20.48
CA PRO A 124 -12.01 11.21 19.87
C PRO A 124 -12.13 9.98 20.77
N LYS A 125 -13.28 9.31 20.70
CA LYS A 125 -13.63 8.13 21.50
C LYS A 125 -14.00 6.97 20.61
N ILE A 126 -13.69 5.77 21.09
CA ILE A 126 -14.19 4.53 20.48
C ILE A 126 -14.80 3.63 21.53
N VAL A 127 -15.72 2.79 21.08
CA VAL A 127 -16.24 1.65 21.85
C VAL A 127 -15.66 0.37 21.26
N TYR A 128 -15.16 -0.51 22.11
CA TYR A 128 -14.71 -1.84 21.71
C TYR A 128 -15.30 -2.91 22.61
N LYS A 129 -15.34 -4.13 22.08
CA LYS A 129 -15.78 -5.32 22.77
C LYS A 129 -14.65 -6.33 22.92
N ILE A 130 -14.49 -6.82 24.13
CA ILE A 130 -13.79 -8.08 24.42
C ILE A 130 -14.92 -9.06 24.77
N ASP A 131 -15.04 -10.11 23.97
CA ASP A 131 -16.22 -10.99 23.97
C ASP A 131 -17.53 -10.17 23.81
N GLU A 132 -18.34 -10.08 24.85
CA GLU A 132 -19.58 -9.28 24.85
C GLU A 132 -19.53 -8.03 25.75
N GLU A 133 -18.50 -7.89 26.56
CA GLU A 133 -18.32 -6.74 27.43
C GLU A 133 -17.88 -5.52 26.62
N ARG A 134 -18.53 -4.38 26.88
CA ARG A 134 -18.26 -3.12 26.18
C ARG A 134 -17.34 -2.23 27.02
N PHE A 135 -16.34 -1.68 26.35
CA PHE A 135 -15.38 -0.75 26.91
C PHE A 135 -15.34 0.51 26.07
N GLU A 136 -15.16 1.66 26.72
CA GLU A 136 -14.94 2.94 26.07
C GLU A 136 -13.51 3.41 26.32
N ILE A 137 -12.92 4.05 25.32
CA ILE A 137 -11.57 4.59 25.43
C ILE A 137 -11.42 5.84 24.55
N SER A 138 -10.93 6.92 25.16
CA SER A 138 -10.55 8.15 24.46
C SER A 138 -9.05 8.17 24.15
N ALA A 139 -8.68 8.95 23.14
CA ALA A 139 -7.29 9.21 22.74
C ALA A 139 -7.14 10.64 22.24
N ASP A 140 -5.89 11.10 22.09
CA ASP A 140 -5.59 12.38 21.44
C ASP A 140 -5.66 12.28 19.91
N PHE A 141 -5.50 11.08 19.35
CA PHE A 141 -5.64 10.83 17.92
C PHE A 141 -5.95 9.35 17.61
N ILE A 142 -6.67 9.09 16.52
CA ILE A 142 -7.00 7.74 16.06
C ILE A 142 -6.40 7.45 14.68
N VAL A 143 -5.85 6.25 14.54
CA VAL A 143 -5.43 5.69 13.26
C VAL A 143 -6.33 4.52 12.91
N ASP A 144 -7.11 4.61 11.84
CA ASP A 144 -7.81 3.44 11.30
C ASP A 144 -6.92 2.73 10.27
N ALA A 145 -6.47 1.55 10.62
CA ALA A 145 -5.71 0.62 9.78
C ALA A 145 -6.40 -0.76 9.72
N ARG A 146 -7.74 -0.80 9.84
CA ARG A 146 -8.56 -2.03 9.75
C ARG A 146 -8.63 -2.59 8.32
N GLY A 147 -8.09 -1.86 7.35
CA GLY A 147 -8.13 -2.20 5.95
C GLY A 147 -9.57 -2.26 5.43
N ARG A 148 -9.86 -3.23 4.57
CA ARG A 148 -11.22 -3.42 4.02
C ARG A 148 -12.31 -3.75 5.05
N PHE A 149 -11.96 -3.98 6.33
CA PHE A 149 -12.93 -4.19 7.43
C PHE A 149 -13.38 -2.90 8.12
N THR A 150 -12.87 -1.75 7.70
CA THR A 150 -13.36 -0.45 8.17
C THR A 150 -14.87 -0.28 7.86
N PRO A 151 -15.67 0.36 8.73
CA PRO A 151 -17.12 0.40 8.59
C PRO A 151 -17.65 1.41 7.55
N TYR A 152 -16.80 2.26 6.98
CA TYR A 152 -17.18 3.43 6.17
C TYR A 152 -17.64 3.12 4.73
N LYS A 153 -18.55 2.16 4.53
CA LYS A 153 -18.87 1.65 3.18
C LYS A 153 -19.32 2.72 2.18
N ASP A 154 -20.15 3.67 2.61
CA ASP A 154 -20.76 4.69 1.74
C ASP A 154 -19.88 5.94 1.54
N GLU A 155 -18.72 5.96 2.20
CA GLU A 155 -17.78 7.07 2.19
C GLU A 155 -16.64 6.87 1.19
N TYR A 156 -16.70 5.81 0.38
CA TYR A 156 -15.72 5.54 -0.68
C TYR A 156 -16.18 5.99 -2.05
N ILE A 157 -15.23 6.49 -2.84
CA ILE A 157 -15.31 6.53 -4.30
C ILE A 157 -14.73 5.21 -4.80
N CYS A 158 -15.50 4.47 -5.60
CA CYS A 158 -15.16 3.12 -6.02
C CYS A 158 -14.98 3.04 -7.54
N GLY A 159 -14.03 2.21 -7.97
CA GLY A 159 -13.98 1.73 -9.35
C GLY A 159 -14.95 0.57 -9.60
N PRO A 160 -14.88 -0.08 -10.78
CA PRO A 160 -15.67 -1.27 -11.10
C PRO A 160 -15.57 -2.34 -10.01
N LYS A 161 -16.73 -2.81 -9.54
CA LYS A 161 -16.79 -3.82 -8.48
C LYS A 161 -16.17 -5.13 -8.92
N SER A 162 -15.16 -5.55 -8.16
CA SER A 162 -14.42 -6.80 -8.30
C SER A 162 -14.54 -7.57 -6.98
N PHE A 163 -14.68 -8.87 -7.09
CA PHE A 163 -14.67 -9.77 -5.95
C PHE A 163 -13.62 -10.85 -6.16
N SER A 164 -12.84 -11.11 -5.12
CA SER A 164 -11.90 -12.21 -5.08
C SER A 164 -12.49 -13.37 -4.29
N ILE A 165 -12.55 -14.52 -4.94
CA ILE A 165 -13.02 -15.80 -4.41
C ILE A 165 -11.79 -16.65 -4.15
N LEU A 166 -11.63 -17.04 -2.89
CA LEU A 166 -10.37 -17.58 -2.35
C LEU A 166 -10.61 -18.99 -1.81
N GLN A 167 -9.75 -19.93 -2.17
CA GLN A 167 -9.76 -21.28 -1.63
C GLN A 167 -8.33 -21.76 -1.34
N GLU A 168 -8.11 -22.24 -0.11
CA GLU A 168 -6.91 -23.00 0.24
C GLU A 168 -7.06 -24.45 -0.23
N LEU A 169 -5.96 -25.02 -0.72
CA LEU A 169 -5.88 -26.35 -1.32
C LEU A 169 -4.74 -27.14 -0.68
N GLU A 170 -4.91 -28.45 -0.58
CA GLU A 170 -3.83 -29.40 -0.32
C GLU A 170 -3.40 -30.04 -1.66
N LEU A 171 -2.12 -29.92 -2.03
CA LEU A 171 -1.53 -30.37 -3.31
C LEU A 171 -0.40 -31.38 -3.07
N GLU A 172 -0.59 -32.63 -3.50
CA GLU A 172 0.37 -33.71 -3.15
C GLU A 172 1.58 -33.83 -4.06
N ASN A 173 1.47 -33.42 -5.34
CA ASN A 173 2.47 -33.74 -6.37
C ASN A 173 3.34 -32.53 -6.77
N MET A 174 3.43 -31.53 -5.89
CA MET A 174 4.15 -30.29 -6.13
C MET A 174 5.43 -30.27 -5.28
N LYS A 175 6.57 -29.92 -5.89
CA LYS A 175 7.89 -29.89 -5.22
C LYS A 175 8.45 -28.49 -5.05
N GLU A 176 8.18 -27.60 -5.99
CA GLU A 176 8.77 -26.25 -6.03
C GLU A 176 7.71 -25.18 -5.85
N ASN A 177 8.06 -24.16 -5.07
CA ASN A 177 7.26 -22.96 -4.89
C ASN A 177 7.06 -22.26 -6.23
N LYS A 178 5.80 -22.04 -6.59
CA LYS A 178 5.45 -21.38 -7.85
C LYS A 178 4.12 -20.68 -7.76
N THR A 179 3.97 -19.67 -8.60
CA THR A 179 2.70 -19.01 -8.84
C THR A 179 2.42 -18.89 -10.33
N SER A 180 1.14 -18.74 -10.66
CA SER A 180 0.73 -18.27 -11.97
C SER A 180 -0.36 -17.24 -11.83
N ILE A 181 -0.39 -16.30 -12.76
CA ILE A 181 -1.54 -15.44 -13.00
C ILE A 181 -2.00 -15.62 -14.44
N ASP A 182 -3.30 -15.80 -14.60
CA ASP A 182 -3.92 -16.20 -15.86
C ASP A 182 -5.14 -15.31 -16.11
N SER A 183 -5.15 -14.57 -17.23
CA SER A 183 -6.38 -13.88 -17.66
C SER A 183 -7.33 -14.88 -18.32
N VAL A 184 -8.60 -14.79 -17.95
CA VAL A 184 -9.67 -15.69 -18.41
C VAL A 184 -10.90 -14.90 -18.84
N LYS A 185 -11.90 -15.60 -19.41
CA LYS A 185 -13.10 -14.99 -19.98
C LYS A 185 -13.80 -14.03 -19.03
N ASP A 186 -14.01 -14.44 -17.78
CA ASP A 186 -14.82 -13.70 -16.81
C ASP A 186 -13.98 -13.09 -15.68
N GLY A 187 -12.67 -12.93 -15.88
CA GLY A 187 -11.80 -12.47 -14.80
C GLY A 187 -10.32 -12.78 -14.97
N TRP A 188 -9.66 -12.94 -13.83
CA TRP A 188 -8.32 -13.51 -13.77
C TRP A 188 -8.17 -14.45 -12.58
N ILE A 189 -7.27 -15.42 -12.71
CA ILE A 189 -7.01 -16.44 -11.71
C ILE A 189 -5.56 -16.31 -11.28
N TRP A 190 -5.33 -16.27 -9.97
CA TRP A 190 -4.01 -16.42 -9.38
C TRP A 190 -3.94 -17.74 -8.63
N GLN A 191 -2.87 -18.51 -8.86
CA GLN A 191 -2.64 -19.79 -8.23
C GLN A 191 -1.29 -19.79 -7.56
N ALA A 192 -1.19 -20.39 -6.37
CA ALA A 192 0.07 -20.46 -5.62
C ALA A 192 0.27 -21.83 -4.99
N TYR A 193 1.53 -22.25 -4.93
CA TYR A 193 2.00 -23.35 -4.11
C TYR A 193 3.21 -22.87 -3.32
N VAL A 194 3.21 -23.15 -2.01
CA VAL A 194 4.17 -22.56 -1.06
C VAL A 194 4.90 -23.59 -0.21
N GLY A 195 4.94 -24.85 -0.67
CA GLY A 195 5.54 -25.97 0.07
C GLY A 195 4.55 -26.63 1.03
N ASP A 196 4.97 -27.74 1.66
CA ASP A 196 4.21 -28.48 2.67
C ASP A 196 2.78 -28.85 2.24
N LYS A 197 2.61 -29.22 0.96
CA LYS A 197 1.32 -29.47 0.31
C LYS A 197 0.35 -28.27 0.30
N LYS A 198 0.76 -27.05 0.68
CA LYS A 198 -0.13 -25.88 0.73
C LYS A 198 -0.23 -25.21 -0.63
N GLY A 199 -1.44 -25.25 -1.18
CA GLY A 199 -1.84 -24.56 -2.39
C GLY A 199 -2.92 -23.52 -2.14
N TYR A 200 -3.11 -22.63 -3.10
CA TYR A 200 -4.12 -21.59 -3.04
C TYR A 200 -4.59 -21.22 -4.44
N ILE A 201 -5.87 -20.91 -4.56
CA ILE A 201 -6.46 -20.34 -5.76
C ILE A 201 -7.29 -19.11 -5.40
N GLN A 202 -7.12 -18.06 -6.19
CA GLN A 202 -7.91 -16.85 -6.17
C GLN A 202 -8.49 -16.63 -7.56
N PHE A 203 -9.82 -16.53 -7.65
CA PHE A 203 -10.51 -16.07 -8.85
C PHE A 203 -11.06 -14.67 -8.60
N SER A 204 -10.65 -13.70 -9.42
CA SER A 204 -11.16 -12.33 -9.37
C SER A 204 -12.13 -12.12 -10.52
N CYS A 205 -13.38 -11.80 -10.19
CA CYS A 205 -14.47 -11.62 -11.15
C CYS A 205 -15.40 -10.47 -10.75
N ASP A 206 -16.46 -10.23 -11.53
CA ASP A 206 -17.49 -9.24 -11.20
C ASP A 206 -18.44 -9.70 -10.08
N GLU A 207 -19.15 -8.73 -9.50
CA GLU A 207 -20.14 -8.92 -8.43
C GLU A 207 -21.22 -9.94 -8.81
N GLU A 208 -21.75 -9.88 -10.03
CA GLU A 208 -22.83 -10.76 -10.47
C GLU A 208 -22.38 -12.24 -10.46
N LEU A 209 -21.20 -12.53 -11.00
CA LEU A 209 -20.66 -13.89 -11.02
C LEU A 209 -20.29 -14.36 -9.61
N ALA A 210 -19.69 -13.48 -8.80
CA ALA A 210 -19.34 -13.81 -7.43
C ALA A 210 -20.56 -14.14 -6.56
N ASN A 211 -21.72 -13.51 -6.81
CA ASN A 211 -22.96 -13.81 -6.12
C ASN A 211 -23.53 -15.20 -6.44
N LYS A 212 -23.18 -15.78 -7.60
CA LYS A 212 -23.64 -17.12 -8.03
C LYS A 212 -22.84 -18.28 -7.40
N ILE A 213 -21.67 -18.01 -6.82
CA ILE A 213 -20.74 -19.04 -6.34
C ILE A 213 -20.88 -19.22 -4.82
N ASN A 214 -21.61 -20.19 -4.28
CA ASN A 214 -21.79 -20.25 -2.82
C ASN A 214 -20.69 -21.01 -2.09
N ASP A 215 -20.16 -22.04 -2.74
CA ASP A 215 -19.14 -22.93 -2.22
C ASP A 215 -18.10 -23.29 -3.28
N PHE A 216 -17.17 -24.14 -2.89
CA PHE A 216 -16.09 -24.54 -3.78
C PHE A 216 -16.56 -25.38 -4.99
N SER A 217 -17.67 -26.12 -4.87
CA SER A 217 -18.25 -26.87 -5.99
C SER A 217 -18.80 -25.92 -7.06
N ASP A 218 -19.48 -24.85 -6.65
CA ASP A 218 -19.91 -23.81 -7.59
C ASP A 218 -18.71 -23.12 -8.25
N LEU A 219 -17.64 -22.86 -7.48
CA LEU A 219 -16.42 -22.29 -8.04
C LEU A 219 -15.82 -23.21 -9.11
N LEU A 220 -15.73 -24.52 -8.86
CA LEU A 220 -15.19 -25.47 -9.85
C LEU A 220 -15.97 -25.43 -11.17
N LYS A 221 -17.31 -25.42 -11.11
CA LYS A 221 -18.15 -25.31 -12.32
C LYS A 221 -17.85 -24.03 -13.11
N VAL A 222 -17.66 -22.91 -12.42
CA VAL A 222 -17.31 -21.64 -13.07
C VAL A 222 -15.90 -21.67 -13.64
N LEU A 223 -14.94 -22.29 -12.95
CA LEU A 223 -13.56 -22.41 -13.42
C LEU A 223 -13.46 -23.30 -14.66
N GLU A 224 -14.30 -24.34 -14.78
CA GLU A 224 -14.39 -25.18 -15.97
C GLU A 224 -14.82 -24.39 -17.21
N THR A 225 -15.69 -23.37 -17.07
CA THR A 225 -16.13 -22.53 -18.20
C THR A 225 -15.10 -21.51 -18.65
N GLN A 226 -13.98 -21.37 -17.93
CA GLN A 226 -12.91 -20.43 -18.27
C GLN A 226 -11.93 -20.96 -19.34
N ASP A 227 -12.09 -22.22 -19.76
CA ASP A 227 -11.32 -22.90 -20.83
C ASP A 227 -9.79 -22.83 -20.63
N ILE A 228 -9.34 -23.07 -19.40
CA ILE A 228 -7.91 -23.09 -19.05
C ILE A 228 -7.55 -24.28 -18.14
N LYS A 229 -6.36 -24.84 -18.35
CA LYS A 229 -5.81 -25.87 -17.48
C LYS A 229 -5.15 -25.26 -16.23
N LEU A 230 -5.84 -25.39 -15.11
CA LEU A 230 -5.39 -24.93 -13.80
C LEU A 230 -4.58 -26.02 -13.09
N TRP A 231 -3.27 -25.81 -12.93
CA TRP A 231 -2.38 -26.82 -12.37
C TRP A 231 -2.66 -27.10 -10.89
N SER A 232 -3.16 -26.12 -10.13
CA SER A 232 -3.52 -26.32 -8.74
C SER A 232 -4.78 -27.17 -8.56
N LEU A 233 -5.54 -27.42 -9.63
CA LEU A 233 -6.71 -28.28 -9.63
C LEU A 233 -6.41 -29.69 -10.14
N ASN A 234 -5.13 -30.05 -10.30
CA ASN A 234 -4.73 -31.43 -10.58
C ASN A 234 -4.46 -32.17 -9.25
N LYS A 235 -5.34 -33.11 -8.88
CA LYS A 235 -5.25 -33.88 -7.62
C LYS A 235 -5.09 -32.99 -6.39
N PHE A 236 -6.19 -32.35 -6.01
CA PHE A 236 -6.25 -31.42 -4.88
C PHE A 236 -7.28 -31.88 -3.84
N LYS A 237 -7.19 -31.30 -2.65
CA LYS A 237 -8.27 -31.31 -1.65
C LYS A 237 -8.53 -29.89 -1.17
N ALA A 238 -9.78 -29.45 -1.17
CA ALA A 238 -10.15 -28.15 -0.64
C ALA A 238 -10.01 -28.12 0.89
N VAL A 239 -9.41 -27.06 1.42
CA VAL A 239 -9.17 -26.85 2.85
C VAL A 239 -9.97 -25.65 3.35
N GLY A 240 -10.78 -25.85 4.40
CA GLY A 240 -11.59 -24.79 4.97
C GLY A 240 -12.76 -24.35 4.07
N LYS A 241 -13.38 -23.23 4.44
CA LYS A 241 -14.50 -22.64 3.70
C LYS A 241 -14.00 -21.71 2.61
N LEU A 242 -14.74 -21.67 1.51
CA LEU A 242 -14.57 -20.65 0.48
C LEU A 242 -14.72 -19.25 1.10
N VAL A 243 -13.85 -18.33 0.71
CA VAL A 243 -13.90 -16.94 1.17
C VAL A 243 -14.16 -16.02 -0.01
N LYS A 244 -15.12 -15.09 0.13
CA LYS A 244 -15.36 -14.01 -0.84
C LYS A 244 -15.03 -12.67 -0.24
N ARG A 245 -14.40 -11.80 -1.01
CA ARG A 245 -14.06 -10.44 -0.56
C ARG A 245 -14.15 -9.43 -1.68
N ASP A 246 -14.43 -8.19 -1.32
CA ASP A 246 -14.24 -7.06 -2.23
C ASP A 246 -12.74 -6.92 -2.59
N SER A 247 -12.46 -6.70 -3.87
CA SER A 247 -11.12 -6.47 -4.39
C SER A 247 -11.03 -5.27 -5.33
N PHE A 248 -12.12 -4.50 -5.46
CA PHE A 248 -12.13 -3.30 -6.29
C PHE A 248 -11.32 -2.15 -5.70
N CYS A 249 -10.91 -1.25 -6.59
CA CYS A 249 -10.28 0.01 -6.25
C CYS A 249 -11.27 0.90 -5.48
N LYS A 250 -10.82 1.49 -4.37
CA LYS A 250 -11.59 2.47 -3.61
C LYS A 250 -10.69 3.47 -2.90
N ILE A 251 -11.16 4.70 -2.75
CA ILE A 251 -10.52 5.77 -1.97
C ILE A 251 -11.57 6.46 -1.10
N HIS A 252 -11.28 6.66 0.17
CA HIS A 252 -12.19 7.31 1.12
C HIS A 252 -12.29 8.81 0.80
N LYS A 253 -13.49 9.37 0.90
CA LYS A 253 -13.75 10.81 0.64
C LYS A 253 -13.05 11.71 1.65
N GLU A 254 -12.91 11.26 2.89
CA GLU A 254 -12.19 11.96 3.96
C GLU A 254 -11.16 11.05 4.63
N ILE A 255 -9.93 11.00 4.11
CA ILE A 255 -8.88 10.09 4.64
C ILE A 255 -8.18 10.61 5.90
N ILE A 256 -8.34 11.89 6.24
CA ILE A 256 -7.66 12.52 7.38
C ILE A 256 -8.37 13.82 7.82
N ASN A 257 -8.40 14.04 9.12
CA ASN A 257 -8.73 15.30 9.78
C ASN A 257 -7.85 15.50 11.04
N SER A 258 -8.18 16.49 11.89
CA SER A 258 -7.40 16.84 13.08
C SER A 258 -7.43 15.79 14.20
N LYS A 259 -8.33 14.79 14.14
CA LYS A 259 -8.51 13.77 15.18
C LYS A 259 -8.26 12.34 14.68
N MET A 260 -8.32 12.12 13.36
CA MET A 260 -8.25 10.79 12.78
C MET A 260 -7.51 10.78 11.44
N ILE A 261 -6.81 9.67 11.18
CA ILE A 261 -6.23 9.32 9.87
C ILE A 261 -6.60 7.88 9.49
N LEU A 262 -6.92 7.66 8.22
CA LEU A 262 -7.07 6.33 7.64
C LEU A 262 -5.75 5.92 6.98
N ILE A 263 -5.31 4.67 7.09
CA ILE A 263 -4.04 4.16 6.51
C ILE A 263 -4.25 2.80 5.86
N GLY A 264 -3.52 2.54 4.76
CA GLY A 264 -3.63 1.31 3.98
C GLY A 264 -5.00 1.19 3.33
N ASP A 265 -5.53 -0.03 3.22
CA ASP A 265 -6.84 -0.30 2.63
C ASP A 265 -8.01 0.44 3.31
N SER A 266 -7.82 1.01 4.51
CA SER A 266 -8.81 1.91 5.14
C SER A 266 -8.87 3.26 4.41
N ALA A 267 -7.74 3.79 3.92
CA ALA A 267 -7.70 5.05 3.18
C ALA A 267 -7.98 4.83 1.69
N SER A 268 -7.18 3.97 1.05
CA SER A 268 -7.37 3.60 -0.33
C SER A 268 -6.81 2.22 -0.61
N SER A 269 -7.38 1.56 -1.61
CA SER A 269 -6.92 0.25 -2.09
C SER A 269 -7.07 0.21 -3.60
N VAL A 270 -6.17 -0.47 -4.28
CA VAL A 270 -6.23 -0.71 -5.72
C VAL A 270 -6.50 -2.18 -6.03
N ASP A 271 -6.65 -2.49 -7.31
CA ASP A 271 -6.83 -3.85 -7.80
C ASP A 271 -5.65 -4.76 -7.40
N PRO A 272 -5.91 -5.95 -6.83
CA PRO A 272 -4.86 -6.85 -6.37
C PRO A 272 -4.00 -7.47 -7.48
N LEU A 273 -4.37 -7.32 -8.77
CA LEU A 273 -3.63 -7.83 -9.93
C LEU A 273 -2.13 -7.53 -9.87
N SER A 274 -1.76 -6.34 -9.37
CA SER A 274 -0.40 -5.85 -9.36
C SER A 274 0.43 -6.20 -8.10
N GLY A 275 -0.17 -6.84 -7.09
CA GLY A 275 0.51 -7.17 -5.82
C GLY A 275 0.95 -5.95 -4.99
N ASN A 276 0.51 -4.74 -5.32
CA ASN A 276 1.02 -3.49 -4.74
C ASN A 276 0.35 -3.07 -3.42
N GLY A 277 -0.67 -3.80 -2.92
CA GLY A 277 -1.41 -3.41 -1.71
C GLY A 277 -0.50 -3.21 -0.48
N ALA A 278 0.44 -4.13 -0.25
CA ALA A 278 1.40 -4.00 0.84
C ALA A 278 2.32 -2.78 0.66
N PHE A 279 2.77 -2.49 -0.56
CA PHE A 279 3.60 -1.31 -0.86
C PHE A 279 2.84 -0.01 -0.60
N GLN A 280 1.55 0.07 -0.98
CA GLN A 280 0.72 1.25 -0.71
C GLN A 280 0.51 1.46 0.79
N ALA A 281 0.18 0.39 1.53
CA ALA A 281 0.07 0.42 2.98
C ALA A 281 1.35 0.97 3.63
N MET A 282 2.51 0.49 3.17
CA MET A 282 3.82 0.94 3.67
C MET A 282 4.14 2.39 3.30
N SER A 283 3.79 2.82 2.09
CA SER A 283 3.99 4.22 1.68
C SER A 283 3.23 5.17 2.61
N MET A 284 1.98 4.84 2.97
CA MET A 284 1.19 5.63 3.91
C MET A 284 1.72 5.55 5.34
N SER A 285 2.01 4.35 5.86
CA SER A 285 2.50 4.17 7.23
C SER A 285 3.89 4.76 7.47
N SER A 286 4.70 4.93 6.41
CA SER A 286 6.00 5.59 6.52
C SER A 286 5.91 7.08 6.85
N ILE A 287 4.84 7.75 6.40
CA ILE A 287 4.67 9.20 6.58
C ILE A 287 3.71 9.55 7.71
N ALA A 288 2.75 8.68 8.01
CA ALA A 288 1.69 8.95 8.98
C ALA A 288 2.20 9.36 10.37
N PRO A 289 3.27 8.77 10.94
CA PRO A 289 3.81 9.23 12.23
C PRO A 289 4.19 10.71 12.24
N PHE A 290 4.77 11.22 11.16
CA PHE A 290 5.19 12.62 11.05
C PHE A 290 4.00 13.56 10.82
N VAL A 291 3.00 13.12 10.06
CA VAL A 291 1.73 13.83 9.88
C VAL A 291 1.03 13.99 11.23
N ILE A 292 0.85 12.89 11.97
CA ILE A 292 0.22 12.88 13.30
C ILE A 292 1.02 13.75 14.28
N ASN A 293 2.36 13.64 14.27
CA ASN A 293 3.22 14.43 15.15
C ASN A 293 3.09 15.93 14.88
N THR A 294 2.90 16.32 13.62
CA THR A 294 2.66 17.71 13.21
C THR A 294 1.28 18.17 13.67
N ILE A 295 0.24 17.38 13.38
CA ILE A 295 -1.14 17.68 13.80
C ILE A 295 -1.23 17.94 15.30
N LEU A 296 -0.57 17.12 16.11
CA LEU A 296 -0.68 17.21 17.56
C LEU A 296 0.20 18.27 18.21
N ASN A 297 1.26 18.76 17.56
CA ASN A 297 2.28 19.60 18.20
C ASN A 297 2.54 20.95 17.52
N LYS A 298 1.92 21.22 16.38
CA LYS A 298 2.08 22.48 15.65
C LYS A 298 0.78 23.26 15.60
N ASP A 299 0.88 24.54 15.23
CA ASP A 299 -0.28 25.41 15.06
C ASP A 299 -1.09 25.06 13.80
N GLU A 300 -2.28 25.65 13.69
CA GLU A 300 -3.27 25.34 12.65
C GLU A 300 -2.73 25.44 11.22
N ILE A 301 -1.75 26.31 10.96
CA ILE A 301 -1.18 26.48 9.62
C ILE A 301 -0.39 25.23 9.24
N GLU A 302 0.54 24.80 10.08
CA GLU A 302 1.31 23.57 9.89
C GLU A 302 0.43 22.31 9.92
N GLN A 303 -0.61 22.29 10.77
CA GLN A 303 -1.57 21.17 10.79
C GLN A 303 -2.24 21.02 9.42
N LYS A 304 -2.68 22.13 8.81
CA LYS A 304 -3.28 22.13 7.48
C LYS A 304 -2.28 21.64 6.42
N VAL A 305 -1.03 22.10 6.47
CA VAL A 305 0.04 21.62 5.56
C VAL A 305 0.22 20.10 5.69
N ALA A 306 0.19 19.54 6.89
CA ALA A 306 0.31 18.10 7.12
C ALA A 306 -0.88 17.30 6.59
N ILE A 307 -2.09 17.82 6.77
CA ILE A 307 -3.34 17.23 6.27
C ILE A 307 -3.33 17.21 4.74
N ASP A 308 -3.05 18.35 4.10
CA ASP A 308 -3.03 18.47 2.64
C ASP A 308 -1.92 17.61 2.03
N PHE A 309 -0.75 17.55 2.66
CA PHE A 309 0.35 16.65 2.28
C PHE A 309 -0.09 15.18 2.24
N TYR A 310 -0.75 14.70 3.30
CA TYR A 310 -1.21 13.32 3.36
C TYR A 310 -2.25 13.02 2.29
N LYS A 311 -3.24 13.91 2.12
CA LYS A 311 -4.29 13.83 1.10
C LYS A 311 -3.71 13.72 -0.30
N SER A 312 -2.91 14.69 -0.71
CA SER A 312 -2.33 14.71 -2.05
C SER A 312 -1.45 13.48 -2.32
N ARG A 313 -0.73 12.97 -1.32
CA ARG A 313 0.10 11.77 -1.51
C ARG A 313 -0.74 10.51 -1.73
N VAL A 314 -1.80 10.31 -0.94
CA VAL A 314 -2.68 9.14 -1.07
C VAL A 314 -3.43 9.18 -2.40
N GLU A 315 -3.97 10.34 -2.78
CA GLU A 315 -4.66 10.55 -4.05
C GLU A 315 -3.72 10.32 -5.24
N PHE A 316 -2.51 10.89 -5.20
CA PHE A 316 -1.52 10.68 -6.26
C PHE A 316 -1.17 9.20 -6.45
N ILE A 317 -0.94 8.47 -5.36
CA ILE A 317 -0.62 7.03 -5.42
C ILE A 317 -1.82 6.24 -5.97
N PHE A 318 -3.03 6.55 -5.52
CA PHE A 318 -4.24 5.91 -6.00
C PHE A 318 -4.46 6.16 -7.50
N ASP A 319 -4.38 7.41 -7.96
CA ASP A 319 -4.52 7.78 -9.36
C ASP A 319 -3.44 7.11 -10.24
N LYS A 320 -2.19 7.07 -9.76
CA LYS A 320 -1.10 6.41 -10.47
C LYS A 320 -1.38 4.92 -10.67
N PHE A 321 -1.71 4.19 -9.60
CA PHE A 321 -1.85 2.74 -9.67
C PHE A 321 -3.18 2.29 -10.31
N THR A 322 -4.22 3.13 -10.28
CA THR A 322 -5.46 2.85 -11.03
C THR A 322 -5.27 3.01 -12.53
N LYS A 323 -4.50 4.02 -12.98
CA LYS A 323 -4.08 4.16 -14.39
C LYS A 323 -3.22 2.97 -14.86
N VAL A 324 -2.21 2.58 -14.07
CA VAL A 324 -1.40 1.40 -14.38
C VAL A 324 -2.27 0.14 -14.44
N GLY A 325 -3.24 -0.02 -13.52
CA GLY A 325 -4.21 -1.11 -13.57
C GLY A 325 -5.01 -1.15 -14.88
N LYS A 326 -5.54 0.00 -15.31
CA LYS A 326 -6.24 0.14 -16.61
C LYS A 326 -5.36 -0.26 -17.78
N GLU A 327 -4.10 0.20 -17.81
CA GLU A 327 -3.13 -0.18 -18.85
C GLU A 327 -2.94 -1.71 -18.92
N PHE A 328 -2.82 -2.38 -17.77
CA PHE A 328 -2.74 -3.85 -17.72
C PHE A 328 -4.01 -4.53 -18.25
N TYR A 329 -5.19 -4.03 -17.88
CA TYR A 329 -6.47 -4.55 -18.39
C TYR A 329 -6.64 -4.31 -19.90
N LEU A 330 -6.11 -3.21 -20.44
CA LEU A 330 -6.12 -2.90 -21.87
C LEU A 330 -5.23 -3.83 -22.70
N LEU A 331 -4.24 -4.50 -22.10
CA LEU A 331 -3.43 -5.50 -22.81
C LEU A 331 -4.25 -6.71 -23.24
N GLU A 332 -5.24 -7.11 -22.46
CA GLU A 332 -6.09 -8.25 -22.79
C GLU A 332 -7.10 -7.86 -23.86
N LYS A 333 -6.97 -8.45 -25.05
CA LYS A 333 -7.85 -8.18 -26.20
C LYS A 333 -8.72 -9.37 -26.60
N ARG A 334 -8.53 -10.54 -25.98
CA ARG A 334 -9.28 -11.76 -26.32
C ARG A 334 -10.71 -11.76 -25.79
N PHE A 335 -10.95 -11.02 -24.71
CA PHE A 335 -12.19 -11.08 -23.97
C PHE A 335 -12.87 -9.72 -23.92
N ASP A 336 -14.18 -9.72 -24.07
CA ASP A 336 -15.06 -8.54 -24.10
C ASP A 336 -16.19 -8.63 -23.06
N SER A 337 -16.07 -9.53 -22.08
CA SER A 337 -17.06 -9.66 -21.00
C SER A 337 -17.20 -8.36 -20.20
N GLU A 338 -18.30 -8.22 -19.45
CA GLU A 338 -18.51 -7.03 -18.60
C GLU A 338 -17.32 -6.74 -17.67
N PHE A 339 -16.63 -7.80 -17.22
CA PHE A 339 -15.47 -7.70 -16.37
C PHE A 339 -14.36 -6.88 -17.03
N TRP A 340 -14.05 -7.22 -18.29
CA TRP A 340 -13.00 -6.58 -19.06
C TRP A 340 -13.41 -5.17 -19.49
N GLN A 341 -14.62 -5.00 -20.04
CA GLN A 341 -15.09 -3.70 -20.54
C GLN A 341 -15.06 -2.62 -19.45
N LYS A 342 -15.58 -2.92 -18.25
CA LYS A 342 -15.62 -1.96 -17.13
C LYS A 342 -14.22 -1.56 -16.65
N ARG A 343 -13.26 -2.48 -16.66
CA ARG A 343 -11.89 -2.24 -16.16
C ARG A 343 -10.95 -1.67 -17.21
N GLN A 344 -11.28 -1.82 -18.49
CA GLN A 344 -10.57 -1.18 -19.60
C GLN A 344 -10.96 0.30 -19.77
N SER A 345 -12.16 0.68 -19.32
CA SER A 345 -12.65 2.06 -19.39
C SER A 345 -12.32 2.91 -18.16
N TRP A 346 -12.11 2.28 -16.99
CA TRP A 346 -11.86 2.98 -15.73
C TRP A 346 -10.38 2.90 -15.28
N PRO A 347 -9.80 3.98 -14.71
CA PRO A 347 -10.41 5.29 -14.50
C PRO A 347 -10.57 6.04 -15.82
N GLU A 348 -11.54 6.96 -15.85
CA GLU A 348 -11.67 7.92 -16.95
C GLU A 348 -10.37 8.73 -17.07
N GLU A 349 -9.96 9.00 -18.30
CA GLU A 349 -8.81 9.87 -18.51
C GLU A 349 -9.20 11.28 -18.11
N LYS A 350 -8.55 11.80 -17.07
CA LYS A 350 -8.58 13.24 -16.80
C LYS A 350 -7.86 13.92 -17.96
N ASN A 351 -8.53 14.88 -18.63
CA ASN A 351 -7.85 15.79 -19.55
C ASN A 351 -6.68 16.42 -18.79
N ASN A 352 -5.46 16.09 -19.19
CA ASN A 352 -4.29 16.74 -18.62
C ASN A 352 -4.25 18.18 -19.16
N ASP A 353 -4.76 19.12 -18.37
CA ASP A 353 -4.61 20.54 -18.67
C ASP A 353 -3.14 20.96 -18.49
N ALA A 354 -2.65 21.64 -19.53
CA ALA A 354 -1.39 22.38 -19.66
C ALA A 354 -0.07 21.60 -19.82
N SER A 355 0.73 22.05 -20.79
CA SER A 355 2.17 21.83 -20.85
C SER A 355 2.81 22.45 -19.60
N ILE A 356 3.06 21.64 -18.57
CA ILE A 356 3.79 22.10 -17.39
C ILE A 356 5.25 22.25 -17.79
N ASN A 357 5.80 23.47 -17.72
CA ASN A 357 7.23 23.69 -17.81
C ASN A 357 7.91 22.97 -16.62
N LEU A 358 8.64 21.90 -16.92
CA LEU A 358 9.43 21.11 -15.99
C LEU A 358 10.88 21.10 -16.48
N PRO A 359 11.86 20.96 -15.58
CA PRO A 359 11.70 21.00 -14.11
C PRO A 359 11.36 22.41 -13.59
N LYS A 360 10.78 22.49 -12.39
CA LYS A 360 10.47 23.77 -11.71
C LYS A 360 10.59 23.67 -10.21
N ILE A 361 10.69 24.82 -9.53
CA ILE A 361 10.75 24.89 -8.07
C ILE A 361 9.46 25.49 -7.53
N GLU A 362 8.86 24.80 -6.56
CA GLU A 362 7.67 25.28 -5.87
C GLU A 362 7.74 24.97 -4.37
N LYS A 363 6.90 25.66 -3.57
CA LYS A 363 6.70 25.28 -2.18
C LYS A 363 5.76 24.07 -2.09
N ARG A 364 6.20 23.04 -1.38
CA ARG A 364 5.43 21.84 -1.04
C ARG A 364 5.77 21.38 0.38
N ALA A 365 4.95 20.50 0.90
CA ALA A 365 5.19 19.86 2.17
C ALA A 365 6.27 18.78 2.07
N VAL A 366 7.20 18.77 3.02
CA VAL A 366 8.29 17.80 3.13
C VAL A 366 8.40 17.27 4.56
N VAL A 367 8.86 16.03 4.71
CA VAL A 367 9.22 15.49 6.03
C VAL A 367 10.58 16.06 6.42
N LYS A 368 10.65 16.80 7.53
CA LYS A 368 11.88 17.36 8.08
C LYS A 368 11.81 17.40 9.60
N ASP A 369 12.87 16.93 10.26
CA ASP A 369 13.01 16.93 11.73
C ASP A 369 11.83 16.27 12.49
N GLY A 370 11.24 15.22 11.91
CA GLY A 370 10.11 14.51 12.51
C GLY A 370 8.75 15.20 12.35
N PHE A 371 8.68 16.26 11.55
CA PHE A 371 7.46 17.02 11.24
C PHE A 371 7.25 17.14 9.73
N ILE A 372 6.04 17.55 9.34
CA ILE A 372 5.73 18.00 7.99
C ILE A 372 5.90 19.53 7.98
N ASN A 373 6.79 20.02 7.11
CA ASN A 373 7.08 21.44 6.98
C ASN A 373 6.88 21.88 5.53
N SER A 374 6.51 23.14 5.32
CA SER A 374 6.56 23.76 4.01
C SER A 374 8.02 24.03 3.64
N SER A 375 8.48 23.51 2.51
CA SER A 375 9.82 23.75 1.96
C SER A 375 9.75 23.89 0.45
N GLU A 376 10.81 24.41 -0.14
CA GLU A 376 10.98 24.37 -1.59
C GLU A 376 11.32 22.94 -2.03
N VAL A 377 10.76 22.54 -3.16
CA VAL A 377 11.00 21.24 -3.80
C VAL A 377 11.24 21.46 -5.29
N VAL A 378 12.10 20.65 -5.89
CA VAL A 378 12.21 20.56 -7.36
C VAL A 378 11.19 19.53 -7.87
N ILE A 379 10.26 19.99 -8.69
CA ILE A 379 9.26 19.15 -9.37
C ILE A 379 9.83 18.78 -10.73
N THR A 380 9.87 17.48 -11.00
CA THR A 380 10.39 16.91 -12.25
C THR A 380 9.39 15.90 -12.80
N LYS A 381 9.61 15.43 -14.04
CA LYS A 381 8.74 14.43 -14.68
C LYS A 381 8.58 13.16 -13.84
N ASP A 382 9.68 12.68 -13.24
CA ASP A 382 9.65 11.46 -12.43
C ASP A 382 9.33 11.71 -10.95
N ASN A 383 9.36 12.98 -10.51
CA ASN A 383 9.07 13.39 -9.13
C ASN A 383 7.97 14.46 -9.10
N PRO A 384 6.72 14.11 -9.47
CA PRO A 384 5.62 15.06 -9.58
C PRO A 384 5.13 15.61 -8.22
N LEU A 385 5.47 14.95 -7.11
CA LEU A 385 5.24 15.47 -5.75
C LEU A 385 6.41 16.34 -5.24
N GLY A 386 7.46 16.50 -6.04
CA GLY A 386 8.66 17.25 -5.71
C GLY A 386 9.71 16.44 -4.93
N ALA A 387 10.98 16.79 -5.14
CA ALA A 387 12.11 16.29 -4.40
C ALA A 387 12.81 17.43 -3.63
N CYS A 388 13.09 17.22 -2.35
CA CYS A 388 13.89 18.14 -1.53
C CYS A 388 15.28 17.57 -1.23
N TYR A 389 15.37 16.24 -1.20
CA TYR A 389 16.58 15.51 -0.87
C TYR A 389 16.87 14.43 -1.93
N PHE A 390 18.15 14.20 -2.19
CA PHE A 390 18.64 13.01 -2.89
C PHE A 390 19.52 12.21 -1.93
N GLY A 391 19.03 11.06 -1.48
CA GLY A 391 19.62 10.36 -0.34
C GLY A 391 19.54 11.24 0.90
N ASN A 392 20.70 11.63 1.45
CA ASN A 392 20.83 12.52 2.60
C ASN A 392 21.24 13.96 2.23
N VAL A 393 21.28 14.31 0.95
CA VAL A 393 21.73 15.63 0.47
C VAL A 393 20.53 16.50 0.14
N GLU A 394 20.43 17.69 0.72
CA GLU A 394 19.44 18.72 0.34
C GLU A 394 19.83 19.34 -1.00
N ILE A 395 18.95 19.26 -2.00
CA ILE A 395 19.31 19.55 -3.40
C ILE A 395 18.77 20.89 -3.92
N ILE A 396 18.04 21.66 -3.11
CA ILE A 396 17.29 22.83 -3.59
C ILE A 396 18.21 23.95 -4.08
N GLN A 397 19.23 24.31 -3.31
CA GLN A 397 20.16 25.37 -3.71
C GLN A 397 20.90 25.01 -5.00
N LEU A 398 21.31 23.74 -5.10
CA LEU A 398 21.96 23.21 -6.29
C LEU A 398 21.01 23.23 -7.50
N ALA A 399 19.78 22.78 -7.33
CA ALA A 399 18.77 22.80 -8.40
C ALA A 399 18.45 24.23 -8.85
N LYS A 400 18.29 25.19 -7.94
CA LYS A 400 18.09 26.61 -8.28
C LYS A 400 19.19 27.13 -9.18
N TYR A 401 20.44 26.92 -8.76
CA TYR A 401 21.59 27.38 -9.52
C TYR A 401 21.62 26.75 -10.92
N CYS A 402 21.41 25.44 -11.02
CA CYS A 402 21.43 24.76 -12.32
C CYS A 402 20.30 25.22 -13.27
N LEU A 403 19.14 25.59 -12.76
CA LEU A 403 18.01 26.05 -13.57
C LEU A 403 18.13 27.51 -14.04
N GLU A 404 19.00 28.30 -13.43
CA GLU A 404 19.16 29.73 -13.69
C GLU A 404 20.42 30.07 -14.50
N ASN A 405 21.33 29.11 -14.69
CA ASN A 405 22.66 29.34 -15.27
C ASN A 405 22.95 28.40 -16.45
N SER A 406 24.04 28.66 -17.18
CA SER A 406 24.50 27.81 -18.27
C SER A 406 24.97 26.44 -17.78
N PHE A 407 25.07 25.46 -18.69
CA PHE A 407 25.57 24.12 -18.37
C PHE A 407 26.96 24.16 -17.73
N GLU A 408 27.87 24.94 -18.30
CA GLU A 408 29.26 25.05 -17.83
C GLU A 408 29.34 25.63 -16.40
N GLU A 409 28.65 26.74 -16.13
CA GLU A 409 28.59 27.34 -14.79
C GLU A 409 27.94 26.39 -13.79
N SER A 410 26.87 25.72 -14.20
CA SER A 410 26.14 24.76 -13.38
C SER A 410 26.98 23.55 -13.01
N LEU A 411 27.83 23.08 -13.95
CA LEU A 411 28.74 21.97 -13.73
C LEU A 411 29.83 22.32 -12.72
N ASP A 412 30.42 23.51 -12.85
CA ASP A 412 31.43 24.01 -11.92
C ASP A 412 30.84 24.19 -10.50
N TYR A 413 29.65 24.79 -10.39
CA TYR A 413 28.95 24.93 -9.12
C TYR A 413 28.57 23.58 -8.51
N PHE A 414 28.15 22.61 -9.33
CA PHE A 414 27.84 21.26 -8.88
C PHE A 414 29.06 20.58 -8.23
N ASP A 415 30.24 20.73 -8.84
CA ASP A 415 31.48 20.17 -8.33
C ASP A 415 31.90 20.83 -7.01
N ILE A 416 31.79 22.16 -6.92
CA ILE A 416 32.05 22.93 -5.69
C ILE A 416 31.10 22.49 -4.58
N PHE A 417 29.79 22.50 -4.84
CA PHE A 417 28.75 22.09 -3.90
C PHE A 417 29.03 20.70 -3.31
N CYS A 418 29.39 19.75 -4.17
CA CYS A 418 29.66 18.38 -3.74
C CYS A 418 30.94 18.28 -2.90
N LYS A 419 31.98 19.06 -3.23
CA LYS A 419 33.22 19.14 -2.44
C LYS A 419 32.97 19.72 -1.05
N GLU A 420 32.25 20.83 -0.97
CA GLU A 420 31.94 21.51 0.31
C GLU A 420 31.10 20.63 1.24
N LYS A 421 30.15 19.88 0.68
CA LYS A 421 29.31 18.94 1.43
C LYS A 421 29.98 17.58 1.68
N MET A 422 31.24 17.40 1.28
CA MET A 422 32.00 16.15 1.40
C MET A 422 31.24 14.93 0.83
N ILE A 423 30.57 15.12 -0.31
CA ILE A 423 29.77 14.07 -0.95
C ILE A 423 30.71 13.00 -1.53
N SER A 424 30.48 11.73 -1.16
CA SER A 424 31.27 10.61 -1.69
C SER A 424 31.19 10.53 -3.22
N MET A 425 32.26 10.07 -3.88
CA MET A 425 32.29 9.98 -5.35
C MET A 425 31.14 9.12 -5.93
N LYS A 426 30.73 8.06 -5.22
CA LYS A 426 29.59 7.23 -5.61
C LYS A 426 28.27 8.01 -5.59
N LEU A 427 28.06 8.82 -4.54
CA LEU A 427 26.86 9.63 -4.39
C LEU A 427 26.87 10.79 -5.38
N TYR A 428 28.02 11.46 -5.57
CA TYR A 428 28.24 12.47 -6.61
C TYR A 428 27.81 11.96 -7.99
N ASN A 429 28.35 10.80 -8.42
CA ASN A 429 28.05 10.22 -9.73
C ASN A 429 26.57 9.85 -9.88
N SER A 430 25.91 9.47 -8.79
CA SER A 430 24.48 9.13 -8.79
C SER A 430 23.62 10.38 -8.84
N LEU A 431 23.98 11.41 -8.07
CA LEU A 431 23.32 12.71 -8.03
C LEU A 431 23.41 13.41 -9.39
N LYS A 432 24.60 13.45 -10.00
CA LYS A 432 24.83 14.08 -11.30
C LYS A 432 24.00 13.41 -12.41
N ARG A 433 24.03 12.08 -12.46
CA ARG A 433 23.18 11.31 -13.40
C ARG A 433 21.70 11.59 -13.19
N TRP A 434 21.27 11.69 -11.94
CA TRP A 434 19.89 12.03 -11.62
C TRP A 434 19.55 13.45 -12.11
N PHE A 435 20.34 14.46 -11.77
CA PHE A 435 20.15 15.85 -12.21
C PHE A 435 20.01 15.98 -13.75
N ILE A 436 20.88 15.30 -14.50
CA ILE A 436 20.81 15.27 -15.96
C ILE A 436 19.54 14.55 -16.44
N SER A 437 19.23 13.37 -15.88
CA SER A 437 18.03 12.60 -16.27
C SER A 437 16.71 13.31 -15.98
N GLN A 438 16.73 14.25 -15.03
CA GLN A 438 15.59 15.04 -14.62
C GLN A 438 15.57 16.44 -15.29
N GLU A 439 16.48 16.68 -16.24
CA GLU A 439 16.61 17.92 -17.00
C GLU A 439 16.89 19.15 -16.11
N ILE A 440 17.50 18.93 -14.93
CA ILE A 440 17.88 20.00 -13.98
C ILE A 440 19.24 20.60 -14.35
N LEU A 441 20.17 19.76 -14.80
CA LEU A 441 21.50 20.15 -15.26
C LEU A 441 21.58 19.90 -16.77
N LEU A 442 21.34 20.95 -17.56
CA LEU A 442 21.29 20.92 -19.02
C LEU A 442 22.18 21.99 -19.65
#